data_AF-A0A544W3S0-F1
#
_entry.id   AF-A0A544W3S0-F1
#
_cell.length_a   1.000
_cell.length_b   1.000
_cell.length_c   1.000
_cell.angle_alpha   90.00
_cell.angle_beta   90.00
_cell.angle_gamma   90.00
#
_symmetry.space_group_name_H-M   'P 1'
#
loop_
_entity.id
_entity.type
_entity.pdbx_description
1 polymer ?
#
loop_
_entity_poly.entity_id
_entity_poly.type
_entity_poly.pdbx_seq_one_letter_code
_entity_poly.pdbx_strand_id
1 'polypeptide(L)'
;MLAQAPEPVAAPEEKPVKAPRKAAGKKTKTLELTLTVIGTADGEWRAELKQGTTFLARDLAVAAAAVSRAAKELHDDLSTPIDAVIEEARSQQAAKVAALEAELEAARRTLADLD
;
A
#
# COMPACT_ATOMS: atom_id res chain seq x y z
N MET A 1 -47.86 56.52 -53.97
CA MET A 1 -46.59 57.05 -53.45
C MET A 1 -46.58 56.80 -51.95
N LEU A 2 -45.49 56.20 -51.43
CA LEU A 2 -45.24 55.74 -50.05
C LEU A 2 -46.04 54.49 -49.62
N ALA A 3 -45.55 53.55 -48.82
CA ALA A 3 -44.23 53.04 -48.42
C ALA A 3 -44.56 52.05 -47.29
N GLN A 4 -44.14 50.78 -47.37
CA GLN A 4 -43.77 49.97 -46.19
C GLN A 4 -43.16 48.63 -46.62
N ALA A 5 -41.84 48.54 -46.47
CA ALA A 5 -41.12 47.35 -46.06
C ALA A 5 -40.71 47.58 -44.57
N PRO A 6 -40.30 46.58 -43.77
CA PRO A 6 -39.87 45.24 -44.18
C PRO A 6 -40.42 44.06 -43.34
N GLU A 7 -40.43 42.88 -43.95
CA GLU A 7 -40.40 41.60 -43.25
C GLU A 7 -39.03 41.42 -42.56
N PRO A 8 -38.96 40.91 -41.33
CA PRO A 8 -37.69 40.71 -40.65
C PRO A 8 -36.92 39.58 -41.33
N VAL A 9 -35.82 39.97 -41.99
CA VAL A 9 -34.83 39.06 -42.55
C VAL A 9 -34.19 38.28 -41.40
N ALA A 10 -34.36 36.96 -41.46
CA ALA A 10 -33.74 36.01 -40.54
C ALA A 10 -32.21 36.18 -40.54
N ALA A 11 -31.66 36.33 -39.34
CA ALA A 11 -30.24 36.43 -39.08
C ALA A 11 -29.49 35.17 -39.57
N PRO A 12 -28.27 35.29 -40.14
CA PRO A 12 -27.42 34.15 -40.40
C PRO A 12 -26.91 33.58 -39.06
N GLU A 13 -27.27 32.33 -38.76
CA GLU A 13 -26.63 31.55 -37.70
C GLU A 13 -25.15 31.35 -38.04
N GLU A 14 -24.31 32.19 -37.43
CA GLU A 14 -22.87 32.05 -37.43
C GLU A 14 -22.50 30.81 -36.60
N LYS A 15 -22.26 29.69 -37.29
CA LYS A 15 -21.77 28.45 -36.69
C LYS A 15 -20.44 28.74 -35.97
N PRO A 16 -20.29 28.46 -34.67
CA PRO A 16 -19.01 28.64 -34.02
C PRO A 16 -18.04 27.58 -34.56
N VAL A 17 -17.06 28.05 -35.32
CA VAL A 17 -15.91 27.28 -35.78
C VAL A 17 -15.19 26.77 -34.53
N LYS A 18 -15.33 25.47 -34.27
CA LYS A 18 -14.67 24.78 -33.16
C LYS A 18 -13.16 24.99 -33.28
N ALA A 19 -12.61 25.76 -32.33
CA ALA A 19 -11.17 25.91 -32.18
C ALA A 19 -10.47 24.54 -32.08
N PRO A 20 -9.25 24.39 -32.63
CA PRO A 20 -8.53 23.13 -32.60
C PRO A 20 -8.26 22.73 -31.15
N ARG A 21 -8.88 21.61 -30.76
CA ARG A 21 -8.74 21.00 -29.44
C ARG A 21 -7.26 20.66 -29.24
N LYS A 22 -6.58 21.42 -28.37
CA LYS A 22 -5.20 21.14 -27.99
C LYS A 22 -5.12 19.67 -27.55
N ALA A 23 -4.29 18.90 -28.25
CA ALA A 23 -3.96 17.55 -27.88
C ALA A 23 -3.50 17.60 -26.42
N ALA A 24 -4.27 16.96 -25.54
CA ALA A 24 -3.91 16.82 -24.14
C ALA A 24 -2.57 16.08 -24.12
N GLY A 25 -1.50 16.84 -23.87
CA GLY A 25 -0.18 16.27 -23.64
C GLY A 25 -0.34 15.13 -22.67
N LYS A 26 0.27 13.99 -23.00
CA LYS A 26 0.34 12.78 -22.19
C LYS A 26 0.94 13.19 -20.85
N LYS A 27 0.09 13.64 -19.91
CA LYS A 27 0.51 13.94 -18.55
C LYS A 27 0.99 12.62 -17.99
N THR A 28 2.28 12.55 -17.67
CA THR A 28 2.85 11.55 -16.79
C THR A 28 1.95 11.52 -15.56
N LYS A 29 1.02 10.56 -15.51
CA LYS A 29 0.11 10.40 -14.38
C LYS A 29 0.99 9.91 -13.25
N THR A 30 1.42 10.82 -12.38
CA THR A 30 2.00 10.46 -11.09
C THR A 30 0.97 9.59 -10.39
N LEU A 31 1.27 8.30 -10.24
CA LEU A 31 0.41 7.37 -9.52
C LEU A 31 0.86 7.43 -8.06
N GLU A 32 0.05 8.05 -7.22
CA GLU A 32 0.27 8.07 -5.77
C GLU A 32 -0.24 6.74 -5.20
N LEU A 33 0.69 5.87 -4.80
CA LEU A 33 0.39 4.64 -4.06
C LEU A 33 0.84 4.80 -2.61
N THR A 34 -0.01 4.38 -1.69
CA THR A 34 0.27 4.33 -0.25
C THR A 34 0.25 2.88 0.20
N LEU A 35 1.41 2.35 0.59
CA LEU A 35 1.55 1.05 1.22
C LEU A 35 1.70 1.25 2.72
N THR A 36 0.75 0.73 3.50
CA THR A 36 0.83 0.69 4.96
C THR A 36 1.18 -0.73 5.38
N VAL A 37 2.17 -0.87 6.26
CA VAL A 37 2.57 -2.15 6.83
C VAL A 37 2.42 -2.09 8.35
N ILE A 38 1.76 -3.09 8.92
CA ILE A 38 1.50 -3.22 10.34
C ILE A 38 2.13 -4.54 10.78
N GLY A 39 3.20 -4.46 11.58
CA GLY A 39 3.86 -5.63 12.16
C GLY A 39 3.61 -5.72 13.67
N THR A 40 3.44 -6.94 14.17
CA THR A 40 3.48 -7.22 15.61
C THR A 40 4.78 -7.95 15.96
N ALA A 41 5.21 -7.80 17.21
CA ALA A 41 6.39 -8.51 17.75
C ALA A 41 6.22 -10.05 17.78
N ASP A 42 5.01 -10.54 17.52
CA ASP A 42 4.69 -11.98 17.43
C ASP A 42 4.95 -12.56 16.03
N GLY A 43 5.40 -11.72 15.07
CA GLY A 43 5.72 -12.15 13.71
C GLY A 43 4.53 -12.12 12.75
N GLU A 44 3.37 -11.61 13.19
CA GLU A 44 2.25 -11.29 12.30
C GLU A 44 2.48 -9.92 11.65
N TRP A 45 2.68 -9.91 10.33
CA TRP A 45 2.76 -8.69 9.54
C TRP A 45 1.62 -8.65 8.54
N ARG A 46 0.95 -7.50 8.45
CA ARG A 46 -0.10 -7.23 7.48
C ARG A 46 0.24 -6.03 6.62
N ALA A 47 -0.09 -6.09 5.34
CA ALA A 47 0.05 -4.98 4.42
C ALA A 47 -1.30 -4.55 3.84
N GLU A 48 -1.46 -3.24 3.70
CA GLU A 48 -2.55 -2.60 2.98
C GLU A 48 -1.98 -1.70 1.89
N LEU A 49 -2.49 -1.82 0.67
CA LEU A 49 -2.09 -1.00 -0.47
C LEU A 49 -3.28 -0.17 -0.94
N LYS A 50 -3.08 1.14 -1.04
CA LYS A 50 -4.03 2.13 -1.57
C LYS A 50 -3.41 2.84 -2.77
N GLN A 51 -4.25 3.23 -3.73
CA GLN A 51 -3.91 4.12 -4.83
C GLN A 51 -4.89 5.30 -4.81
N GLY A 52 -4.39 6.49 -4.47
CA GLY A 52 -5.24 7.63 -4.13
C GLY A 52 -6.21 7.28 -3.00
N THR A 53 -7.51 7.22 -3.30
CA THR A 53 -8.58 6.86 -2.36
C THR A 53 -9.06 5.41 -2.49
N THR A 54 -8.57 4.65 -3.47
CA THR A 54 -9.00 3.27 -3.72
C THR A 54 -8.07 2.27 -3.04
N PHE A 55 -8.62 1.32 -2.29
CA PHE A 55 -7.85 0.19 -1.78
C PHE A 55 -7.63 -0.83 -2.91
N LEU A 56 -6.37 -1.15 -3.19
CA LEU A 56 -5.98 -2.21 -4.12
C LEU A 56 -5.89 -3.56 -3.41
N ALA A 57 -5.38 -3.57 -2.17
CA ALA A 57 -5.30 -4.76 -1.35
C ALA A 57 -5.41 -4.42 0.14
N ARG A 58 -6.02 -5.33 0.91
CA ARG A 58 -6.23 -5.19 2.36
C ARG A 58 -5.95 -6.52 3.05
N ASP A 59 -5.47 -6.44 4.28
CA ASP A 59 -5.24 -7.60 5.16
C ASP A 59 -4.33 -8.68 4.53
N LEU A 60 -3.35 -8.26 3.74
CA LEU A 60 -2.40 -9.20 3.16
C LEU A 60 -1.46 -9.68 4.26
N ALA A 61 -1.48 -10.97 4.56
CA ALA A 61 -0.47 -11.59 5.40
C ALA A 61 0.89 -11.51 4.69
N VAL A 62 1.87 -10.89 5.34
CA VAL A 62 3.23 -10.73 4.83
C VAL A 62 4.19 -11.38 5.82
N ALA A 63 5.23 -12.02 5.30
CA ALA A 63 6.32 -12.48 6.16
C ALA A 63 7.24 -11.30 6.51
N ALA A 64 7.71 -11.22 7.76
CA ALA A 64 8.69 -10.21 8.18
C ALA A 64 9.91 -10.15 7.23
N ALA A 65 10.43 -11.31 6.81
CA ALA A 65 11.54 -11.40 5.87
C ALA A 65 11.22 -10.78 4.49
N ALA A 66 9.97 -10.84 4.04
CA ALA A 66 9.54 -10.21 2.80
C ALA A 66 9.42 -8.69 2.96
N VAL A 67 8.98 -8.20 4.12
CA VAL A 67 8.93 -6.76 4.43
C VAL A 67 10.32 -6.15 4.43
N SER A 68 11.30 -6.79 5.10
CA SER A 68 12.71 -6.35 5.08
C SER A 68 13.27 -6.29 3.66
N ARG A 69 13.02 -7.32 2.84
CA ARG A 69 13.47 -7.35 1.44
C ARG A 69 12.85 -6.23 0.61
N ALA A 70 11.53 -6.05 0.71
CA ALA A 70 10.83 -4.99 -0.01
C ALA A 70 11.28 -3.59 0.45
N ALA A 71 11.53 -3.41 1.75
CA ALA A 71 12.06 -2.16 2.29
C ALA A 71 13.46 -1.86 1.73
N LYS A 72 14.35 -2.86 1.64
CA LYS A 72 15.68 -2.72 0.99
C LYS A 72 15.57 -2.34 -0.48
N GLU A 73 14.58 -2.90 -1.19
CA GLU A 73 14.33 -2.57 -2.60
C GLU A 73 13.75 -1.16 -2.77
N LEU A 74 13.00 -0.65 -1.80
CA LEU A 74 12.49 0.73 -1.81
C LEU A 74 13.58 1.73 -1.42
N HIS A 75 14.15 1.58 -0.22
CA HIS A 75 15.22 2.45 0.30
C HIS A 75 15.88 1.88 1.57
N ASP A 76 17.21 1.93 1.64
CA ASP A 76 17.98 1.46 2.80
C ASP A 76 17.60 2.14 4.13
N ASP A 77 17.24 3.42 4.10
CA ASP A 77 16.82 4.19 5.29
C ASP A 77 15.54 3.65 5.93
N LEU A 78 14.65 3.05 5.12
CA LEU A 78 13.45 2.37 5.62
C LEU A 78 13.78 0.96 6.10
N SER A 79 14.72 0.28 5.44
CA SER A 79 15.08 -1.09 5.83
C SER A 79 15.76 -1.18 7.18
N THR A 80 16.63 -0.23 7.53
CA THR A 80 17.40 -0.26 8.79
C THR A 80 16.51 -0.34 10.04
N PRO A 81 15.52 0.55 10.25
CA PRO A 81 14.63 0.46 11.40
C PRO A 81 13.70 -0.76 11.34
N ILE A 82 13.29 -1.19 10.14
CA ILE A 82 12.43 -2.37 9.97
C ILE A 82 13.18 -3.66 10.33
N ASP A 83 14.40 -3.84 9.82
CA ASP A 83 15.25 -4.99 10.16
C ASP A 83 15.54 -5.03 11.67
N ALA A 84 15.81 -3.88 12.30
CA ALA A 84 16.03 -3.82 13.76
C ALA A 84 14.81 -4.34 14.54
N VAL A 85 13.59 -3.84 14.23
CA VAL A 85 12.35 -4.29 14.87
C VAL A 85 12.09 -5.79 14.62
N ILE A 86 12.37 -6.28 13.41
CA ILE A 86 12.19 -7.69 13.05
C ILE A 86 13.17 -8.59 13.83
N GLU A 87 14.43 -8.19 13.94
CA GLU A 87 15.43 -8.96 14.70
C GLU A 87 15.13 -8.95 16.20
N GLU A 88 14.68 -7.82 16.76
CA GLU A 88 14.20 -7.77 18.15
C GLU A 88 13.01 -8.72 18.38
N ALA A 89 12.03 -8.73 17.46
CA ALA A 89 10.89 -9.63 17.52
C ALA A 89 11.34 -11.10 17.45
N ARG A 90 12.25 -11.44 16.53
CA ARG A 90 12.81 -12.78 16.40
C ARG A 90 13.55 -13.21 17.67
N SER A 91 14.33 -12.32 18.27
CA SER A 91 15.06 -12.59 19.51
C SER A 91 14.10 -12.88 20.67
N GLN A 92 13.03 -12.09 20.80
CA GLN A 92 11.98 -12.33 21.81
C GLN A 92 11.24 -13.65 21.60
N GLN A 93 10.92 -13.99 20.34
CA GLN A 93 10.30 -15.26 19.99
C GLN A 93 11.24 -16.44 20.32
N ALA A 94 12.52 -16.35 19.94
CA ALA A 94 13.52 -17.37 20.24
C ALA A 94 13.72 -17.56 21.75
N ALA A 95 13.73 -16.48 22.54
CA ALA A 95 13.82 -16.55 23.99
C ALA A 95 12.59 -17.23 24.62
N LYS A 96 11.37 -16.92 24.14
CA LYS A 96 10.15 -17.61 24.58
C LYS A 96 10.18 -19.09 24.24
N VAL A 97 10.60 -19.44 23.04
CA VAL A 97 10.71 -20.85 22.59
C VAL A 97 11.72 -21.60 23.45
N ALA A 98 12.91 -21.03 23.69
CA ALA A 98 13.93 -21.64 24.54
C ALA A 98 13.45 -21.83 26.00
N ALA A 99 12.71 -20.87 26.56
CA ALA A 99 12.12 -21.00 27.89
C ALA A 99 11.09 -22.15 27.94
N LEU A 100 10.18 -22.20 26.97
CA LEU A 100 9.15 -23.23 26.89
C LEU A 100 9.76 -24.63 26.65
N GLU A 101 10.82 -24.72 25.84
CA GLU A 101 11.54 -25.98 25.61
C GLU A 101 12.25 -26.47 26.88
N ALA A 102 12.81 -25.57 27.69
CA ALA A 102 13.41 -25.94 28.97
C ALA A 102 12.37 -26.46 29.98
N GLU A 103 11.18 -25.85 30.01
CA GLU A 103 10.05 -26.33 30.83
C GLU A 103 9.58 -27.71 30.38
N LEU A 104 9.47 -27.95 29.06
CA LEU A 104 9.10 -29.25 28.51
C LEU A 104 10.16 -30.31 28.78
N GLU A 105 11.44 -29.98 28.70
CA GLU A 105 12.53 -30.92 28.98
C GLU A 105 12.54 -31.31 30.47
N ALA A 106 12.38 -30.36 31.38
CA ALA A 106 12.29 -30.62 32.82
C ALA A 106 11.08 -31.52 33.17
N ALA A 107 9.93 -31.27 32.54
CA ALA A 107 8.75 -32.11 32.70
C ALA A 107 8.96 -33.53 32.16
N ARG A 108 9.56 -33.67 30.97
CA ARG A 108 9.90 -34.99 30.39
C ARG A 108 10.86 -35.78 31.27
N ARG A 109 11.85 -35.10 31.87
CA ARG A 109 12.86 -35.74 32.71
C ARG A 109 12.29 -36.25 34.03
N THR A 110 11.36 -35.50 34.62
CA THR A 110 10.62 -35.93 35.82
C THR A 110 9.76 -37.15 35.51
N LEU A 111 9.11 -37.17 34.34
CA LEU A 111 8.29 -38.31 33.92
C LEU A 111 9.13 -39.58 33.66
N ALA A 112 10.35 -39.43 33.13
CA ALA A 112 11.28 -40.53 32.89
C ALA A 112 11.95 -41.08 34.16
N ASP A 113 11.95 -40.33 35.26
CA ASP A 113 12.45 -40.78 36.58
C ASP A 113 11.39 -41.61 37.36
N LEU A 114 10.13 -41.55 36.91
CA LEU A 114 8.97 -42.21 37.53
C LEU A 114 8.59 -43.55 36.87
N ASP A 115 9.23 -43.91 35.75
CA ASP A 115 9.09 -45.20 35.04
C ASP A 115 10.31 -46.09 35.33
#